data_AF-A0A9P1FH24-F1
#
_entry.id   AF-A0A9P1FH24-F1
#
_cell.length_a   1.000
_cell.length_b   1.000
_cell.length_c   1.000
_cell.angle_alpha   90.00
_cell.angle_beta   90.00
_cell.angle_gamma   90.00
#
_symmetry.space_group_name_H-M   'P 1'
#
loop_
_entity.id
_entity.type
_entity.pdbx_description
1 polymer ?
#
loop_
_entity_poly.entity_id
_entity_poly.type
_entity_poly.pdbx_seq_one_letter_code
_entity_poly.pdbx_strand_id
1 'polypeptide(L)'
;MHWLYSHEIVHVDILTELTPEDKKFEGEILVYNATEDQVKLTPICELRLNNTPYELRGWCQSESEWSRLRMDVLGGCIPTPPEIFRKRMQRMRFTHRNDAEQVLALQEKVFRDKVSKTTHLQLQQLSLDDLECLHDALPHYSKLEYLVVNGNALKGQDAVAMVTSGAADIQMESCSLQDEDADAMAEALMSSAADRLEHLSLTGNRFSDIGTAALRKVMEQRPQLKIRL
;
A
#
# COMPACT_ATOMS: atom_id res chain seq x y z
N MET A 1 21.40 3.87 -1.73
CA MET A 1 20.79 4.57 -2.89
C MET A 1 19.33 4.17 -3.07
N HIS A 2 18.97 2.88 -3.12
CA HIS A 2 17.60 2.42 -3.40
C HIS A 2 16.48 2.92 -2.46
N TRP A 3 16.77 3.28 -1.21
CA TRP A 3 15.79 3.94 -0.34
C TRP A 3 15.23 5.25 -0.93
N LEU A 4 16.00 5.95 -1.76
CA LEU A 4 15.62 7.22 -2.34
C LEU A 4 14.37 7.13 -3.22
N TYR A 5 14.04 5.94 -3.77
CA TYR A 5 12.85 5.75 -4.58
C TYR A 5 11.55 6.01 -3.81
N SER A 6 11.53 5.84 -2.48
CA SER A 6 10.37 6.13 -1.64
C SER A 6 10.31 7.56 -1.10
N HIS A 7 11.32 8.39 -1.38
CA HIS A 7 11.41 9.73 -0.81
C HIS A 7 10.61 10.74 -1.65
N GLU A 8 9.87 11.61 -0.97
CA GLU A 8 8.98 12.64 -1.56
C GLU A 8 9.67 13.70 -2.43
N ILE A 9 11.01 13.73 -2.47
CA ILE A 9 11.76 14.76 -3.22
C ILE A 9 12.28 14.22 -4.57
N VAL A 10 12.13 12.91 -4.79
CA VAL A 10 12.73 12.23 -5.93
C VAL A 10 11.64 11.93 -6.95
N HIS A 11 11.86 12.42 -8.17
CA HIS A 11 11.09 12.00 -9.32
C HIS A 11 11.61 10.66 -9.84
N VAL A 12 10.70 9.75 -10.18
CA VAL A 12 11.05 8.39 -10.64
C VAL A 12 10.27 8.06 -11.90
N ASP A 13 11.00 7.92 -13.00
CA ASP A 13 10.49 7.37 -14.25
C ASP A 13 10.78 5.86 -14.31
N ILE A 14 9.74 5.06 -14.58
CA ILE A 14 9.85 3.61 -14.67
C ILE A 14 9.80 3.19 -16.13
N LEU A 15 10.95 2.72 -16.63
CA LEU A 15 11.06 2.17 -17.98
C LEU A 15 10.88 0.64 -17.91
N THR A 16 9.71 0.16 -18.33
CA THR A 16 9.37 -1.27 -18.33
C THR A 16 9.75 -1.97 -19.65
N GLU A 17 9.85 -1.20 -20.73
CA GLU A 17 10.25 -1.68 -22.04
C GLU A 17 11.71 -1.33 -22.32
N LEU A 18 12.46 -2.30 -22.82
CA LEU A 18 13.88 -2.11 -23.13
C LEU A 18 14.07 -1.43 -24.50
N THR A 19 15.30 -0.97 -24.74
CA THR A 19 15.77 -0.44 -26.02
C THR A 19 15.22 -1.24 -27.21
N PRO A 20 14.61 -0.56 -28.22
CA PRO A 20 14.14 -1.20 -29.45
C PRO A 20 15.21 -2.08 -30.11
N GLU A 21 14.81 -3.18 -30.75
CA GLU A 21 15.75 -4.20 -31.27
C GLU A 21 16.77 -3.64 -32.26
N ASP A 22 16.35 -2.71 -33.11
CA ASP A 22 17.18 -1.98 -34.07
C ASP A 22 18.27 -1.12 -33.40
N LYS A 23 18.08 -0.77 -32.13
CA LYS A 23 19.01 0.07 -31.36
C LYS A 23 19.88 -0.71 -30.37
N LYS A 24 19.76 -2.04 -30.31
CA LYS A 24 20.55 -2.89 -29.38
C LYS A 24 21.98 -3.16 -29.82
N PHE A 25 22.39 -2.67 -30.98
CA PHE A 25 23.73 -2.94 -31.55
C PHE A 25 24.56 -1.67 -31.78
N GLU A 26 23.97 -0.49 -31.64
CA GLU A 26 24.61 0.78 -31.99
C GLU A 26 25.07 1.55 -30.76
N GLY A 27 26.34 1.95 -30.75
CA GLY A 27 26.92 2.84 -29.75
C GLY A 27 27.73 2.15 -28.66
N GLU A 28 28.22 2.97 -27.73
CA GLU A 28 29.01 2.56 -26.58
C GLU A 28 28.44 3.22 -25.32
N ILE A 29 28.50 2.52 -24.20
CA ILE A 29 28.08 3.06 -22.90
C ILE A 29 29.19 2.87 -21.87
N LEU A 30 29.21 3.74 -20.86
CA LEU A 30 30.11 3.59 -19.72
C LEU A 30 29.59 2.47 -18.80
N VAL A 31 30.39 1.41 -18.63
CA VAL A 31 30.09 0.26 -17.77
C VAL A 31 31.19 0.08 -16.75
N TYR A 32 30.80 -0.19 -15.50
CA TYR A 32 31.75 -0.55 -14.45
C TYR A 32 32.23 -2.00 -14.64
N ASN A 33 33.56 -2.16 -14.76
CA ASN A 33 34.22 -3.46 -14.85
C ASN A 33 34.75 -3.85 -13.47
N ALA A 34 34.14 -4.89 -12.87
CA ALA A 34 34.48 -5.35 -11.52
C ALA A 34 35.86 -6.02 -11.41
N THR A 35 36.41 -6.56 -12.51
CA THR A 35 37.73 -7.20 -12.52
C THR A 35 38.85 -6.16 -12.46
N GLU A 36 38.62 -4.99 -13.04
CA GLU A 36 39.62 -3.92 -13.14
C GLU A 36 39.33 -2.73 -12.22
N ASP A 37 38.21 -2.74 -11.49
CA ASP A 37 37.75 -1.69 -10.59
C ASP A 37 37.67 -0.30 -11.26
N GLN A 38 37.24 -0.27 -12.53
CA GLN A 38 37.19 0.94 -13.34
C GLN A 38 35.94 1.00 -14.22
N VAL A 39 35.50 2.22 -14.54
CA VAL A 39 34.43 2.46 -15.52
C VAL A 39 35.06 2.59 -16.91
N LYS A 40 34.56 1.83 -17.88
CA LYS A 40 35.08 1.80 -19.25
C LYS A 40 33.97 1.99 -20.27
N LEU A 41 34.30 2.56 -21.43
CA LEU A 41 33.44 2.51 -22.60
C LEU A 41 33.35 1.06 -23.08
N THR A 42 32.13 0.56 -23.23
CA THR A 42 31.83 -0.80 -23.67
C THR A 42 30.80 -0.75 -24.80
N PRO A 43 31.08 -1.35 -25.96
CA PRO A 43 30.11 -1.48 -27.04
C PRO A 43 28.83 -2.15 -26.57
N ILE A 44 27.66 -1.65 -27.00
CA ILE A 44 26.38 -2.22 -26.57
C ILE A 44 26.26 -3.70 -26.97
N CYS A 45 26.82 -4.08 -28.12
CA CYS A 45 26.81 -5.47 -28.60
C CYS A 45 27.61 -6.45 -27.73
N GLU A 46 28.51 -5.96 -26.87
CA GLU A 46 29.27 -6.78 -25.92
C GLU A 46 28.54 -6.96 -24.58
N LEU A 47 27.45 -6.21 -24.36
CA LEU A 47 26.67 -6.30 -23.13
C LEU A 47 25.84 -7.58 -23.10
N ARG A 48 25.77 -8.17 -21.92
CA ARG A 48 24.89 -9.32 -21.69
C ARG A 48 23.45 -8.86 -21.52
N LEU A 49 22.58 -9.25 -22.44
CA LEU A 49 21.15 -8.98 -22.35
C LEU A 49 20.53 -9.66 -21.11
N ASN A 50 19.77 -8.88 -20.32
CA ASN A 50 18.94 -9.42 -19.26
C ASN A 50 17.61 -9.93 -19.83
N ASN A 51 17.53 -11.25 -20.06
CA ASN A 51 16.34 -11.93 -20.58
C ASN A 51 15.26 -12.20 -19.51
N THR A 52 15.44 -11.73 -18.28
CA THR A 52 14.40 -11.83 -17.25
C THR A 52 13.29 -10.85 -17.58
N PRO A 53 12.02 -11.28 -17.72
CA PRO A 53 10.89 -10.37 -17.88
C PRO A 53 10.83 -9.34 -16.74
N TYR A 54 10.42 -8.11 -17.03
CA TYR A 54 10.47 -6.98 -16.08
C TYR A 54 9.69 -7.28 -14.78
N GLU A 55 8.54 -7.91 -14.91
CA GLU A 55 7.65 -8.35 -13.85
C GLU A 55 8.27 -9.39 -12.91
N LEU A 56 9.34 -10.06 -13.33
CA LEU A 56 10.07 -11.04 -12.53
C LEU A 56 11.36 -10.48 -11.92
N ARG A 57 11.68 -9.19 -12.12
CA ARG A 57 12.92 -8.58 -11.62
C ARG A 57 12.73 -8.04 -10.21
N GLY A 58 13.33 -8.68 -9.21
CA GLY A 58 13.12 -8.35 -7.80
C GLY A 58 13.39 -6.88 -7.45
N TRP A 59 14.53 -6.33 -7.87
CA TRP A 59 14.85 -4.91 -7.67
C TRP A 59 13.84 -3.99 -8.35
N CYS A 60 13.57 -4.19 -9.64
CA CYS A 60 12.67 -3.30 -10.40
C CYS A 60 11.25 -3.29 -9.84
N GLN A 61 10.72 -4.45 -9.44
CA GLN A 61 9.39 -4.52 -8.81
C GLN A 61 9.36 -3.80 -7.46
N SER A 62 10.43 -3.93 -6.67
CA SER A 62 10.52 -3.28 -5.36
C SER A 62 10.65 -1.77 -5.48
N GLU A 63 11.52 -1.28 -6.37
CA GLU A 63 11.69 0.15 -6.63
C GLU A 63 10.41 0.78 -7.19
N SER A 64 9.71 0.07 -8.09
CA SER A 64 8.40 0.47 -8.59
C SER A 64 7.39 0.63 -7.45
N GLU A 65 7.30 -0.33 -6.53
CA GLU A 65 6.40 -0.21 -5.38
C GLU A 65 6.78 0.95 -4.45
N TRP A 66 8.05 1.06 -4.08
CA TRP A 66 8.54 2.15 -3.23
C TRP A 66 8.23 3.52 -3.81
N SER A 67 8.33 3.64 -5.15
CA SER A 67 8.03 4.87 -5.87
C SER A 67 6.56 5.28 -5.81
N ARG A 68 5.64 4.31 -5.71
CA ARG A 68 4.19 4.57 -5.62
C ARG A 68 3.77 5.03 -4.22
N LEU A 69 4.58 4.78 -3.20
CA LEU A 69 4.31 5.16 -1.82
C LEU A 69 4.61 6.64 -1.51
N ARG A 70 4.87 7.46 -2.52
CA ARG A 70 5.07 8.91 -2.35
C ARG A 70 3.73 9.60 -2.15
N MET A 71 3.67 10.48 -1.16
CA MET A 71 2.48 11.12 -0.59
C MET A 71 1.83 12.15 -1.52
N ASP A 72 2.57 12.66 -2.49
CA ASP A 72 2.16 13.66 -3.48
C ASP A 72 1.35 13.06 -4.65
N VAL A 73 1.36 11.74 -4.83
CA VAL A 73 0.55 11.04 -5.85
C VAL A 73 -0.84 10.71 -5.28
N LEU A 74 -1.75 11.68 -5.36
CA LEU A 74 -3.22 11.63 -5.44
C LEU A 74 -3.97 10.28 -5.26
N GLY A 75 -3.75 9.56 -4.16
CA GLY A 75 -4.55 8.39 -3.80
C GLY A 75 -3.69 7.36 -3.10
N GLY A 76 -3.43 7.59 -1.81
CA GLY A 76 -2.51 6.83 -0.96
C GLY A 76 -2.40 5.36 -1.34
N CYS A 77 -1.17 4.87 -1.48
CA CYS A 77 -0.91 3.45 -1.66
C CYS A 77 -0.67 2.80 -0.30
N ILE A 78 -1.08 1.55 -0.17
CA ILE A 78 -0.81 0.75 1.03
C ILE A 78 0.61 0.16 0.87
N PRO A 79 1.56 0.47 1.77
CA PRO A 79 2.86 -0.18 1.73
C PRO A 79 2.67 -1.67 1.99
N THR A 80 3.17 -2.52 1.09
CA THR A 80 2.96 -3.98 1.23
C THR A 80 3.62 -4.47 2.54
N PRO A 81 2.85 -5.15 3.42
CA PRO A 81 3.38 -5.74 4.64
C PRO A 81 4.59 -6.66 4.39
N PRO A 82 5.61 -6.67 5.27
CA PRO A 82 6.85 -7.42 5.04
C PRO A 82 6.64 -8.91 4.73
N GLU A 83 5.64 -9.56 5.35
CA GLU A 83 5.35 -10.98 5.11
C GLU A 83 4.74 -11.24 3.74
N ILE A 84 3.79 -10.42 3.31
CA ILE A 84 3.18 -10.49 1.98
C ILE A 84 4.26 -10.24 0.92
N PHE A 85 5.08 -9.21 1.13
CA PHE A 85 6.18 -8.87 0.25
C PHE A 85 7.21 -10.02 0.15
N ARG A 86 7.55 -10.66 1.28
CA ARG A 86 8.47 -11.80 1.31
C ARG A 86 7.97 -12.97 0.48
N LYS A 87 6.69 -13.35 0.62
CA LYS A 87 6.07 -14.40 -0.21
C LYS A 87 6.15 -14.05 -1.69
N ARG A 88 5.90 -12.80 -2.06
CA ARG A 88 6.01 -12.33 -3.45
C ARG A 88 7.45 -12.41 -3.97
N MET A 89 8.43 -12.02 -3.16
CA MET A 89 9.85 -12.04 -3.53
C MET A 89 10.41 -13.45 -3.79
N GLN A 90 9.80 -14.51 -3.24
CA GLN A 90 10.20 -15.90 -3.55
C GLN A 90 10.03 -16.26 -5.03
N ARG A 91 9.17 -15.54 -5.75
CA ARG A 91 8.93 -15.75 -7.20
C ARG A 91 9.81 -14.88 -8.08
N MET A 92 10.58 -13.97 -7.50
CA MET A 92 11.38 -12.98 -8.21
C MET A 92 12.78 -13.51 -8.52
N ARG A 93 13.41 -12.92 -9.54
CA ARG A 93 14.76 -13.26 -9.99
C ARG A 93 15.70 -12.08 -9.78
N PHE A 94 16.90 -12.41 -9.32
CA PHE A 94 18.02 -11.48 -9.17
C PHE A 94 19.16 -11.94 -10.08
N THR A 95 19.54 -11.11 -11.05
CA THR A 95 20.34 -11.55 -12.20
C THR A 95 21.85 -11.47 -12.00
N HIS A 96 22.33 -10.70 -11.03
CA HIS A 96 23.77 -10.47 -10.79
C HIS A 96 24.26 -11.03 -9.45
N ARG A 97 23.47 -10.87 -8.39
CA ARG A 97 23.77 -11.32 -7.02
C ARG A 97 22.45 -11.62 -6.31
N ASN A 98 22.46 -12.53 -5.34
CA ASN A 98 21.26 -12.83 -4.57
C ASN A 98 21.01 -11.74 -3.51
N ASP A 99 20.42 -10.63 -3.95
CA ASP A 99 20.09 -9.47 -3.11
C ASP A 99 18.74 -9.59 -2.40
N ALA A 100 18.09 -10.76 -2.44
CA ALA A 100 16.75 -10.94 -1.90
C ALA A 100 16.65 -10.41 -0.46
N GLU A 101 17.57 -10.81 0.43
CA GLU A 101 17.60 -10.35 1.83
C GLU A 101 17.78 -8.83 1.95
N GLN A 102 18.60 -8.21 1.10
CA GLN A 102 18.78 -6.76 1.11
C GLN A 102 17.49 -6.04 0.68
N VAL A 103 16.80 -6.56 -0.32
CA VAL A 103 15.52 -6.02 -0.79
C VAL A 103 14.44 -6.17 0.28
N LEU A 104 14.36 -7.31 0.95
CA LEU A 104 13.43 -7.54 2.07
C LEU A 104 13.69 -6.55 3.21
N ALA A 105 14.95 -6.34 3.59
CA ALA A 105 15.31 -5.40 4.65
C ALA A 105 14.96 -3.94 4.27
N LEU A 106 15.14 -3.56 3.01
CA LEU A 106 14.75 -2.23 2.51
C LEU A 106 13.23 -2.07 2.50
N GLN A 107 12.48 -3.07 2.01
CA GLN A 107 11.01 -3.04 2.06
C GLN A 107 10.52 -2.83 3.49
N GLU A 108 11.02 -3.61 4.44
CA GLU A 108 10.57 -3.52 5.83
C GLU A 108 10.85 -2.13 6.41
N LYS A 109 12.00 -1.55 6.08
CA LYS A 109 12.30 -0.17 6.45
C LYS A 109 11.30 0.79 5.81
N VAL A 110 10.93 0.62 4.54
CA VAL A 110 10.03 1.52 3.79
C VAL A 110 8.65 1.45 4.40
N PHE A 111 8.16 0.23 4.62
CA PHE A 111 6.91 -0.03 5.29
C PHE A 111 6.83 0.69 6.63
N ARG A 112 7.79 0.45 7.54
CA ARG A 112 7.81 1.07 8.87
C ARG A 112 7.87 2.59 8.83
N ASP A 113 8.64 3.17 7.91
CA ASP A 113 8.75 4.61 7.76
C ASP A 113 7.44 5.25 7.30
N LYS A 114 6.77 4.63 6.31
CA LYS A 114 5.50 5.14 5.78
C LYS A 114 4.38 5.02 6.81
N VAL A 115 4.13 3.83 7.35
CA VAL A 115 3.02 3.63 8.30
C VAL A 115 3.16 4.45 9.59
N SER A 116 4.38 4.66 10.09
CA SER A 116 4.61 5.43 11.33
C SER A 116 4.47 6.95 11.17
N LYS A 117 4.43 7.46 9.93
CA LYS A 117 4.32 8.89 9.63
C LYS A 117 2.97 9.28 9.05
N THR A 118 2.26 8.35 8.42
CA THR A 118 0.96 8.61 7.80
C THR A 118 -0.09 8.99 8.84
N THR A 119 -0.65 10.19 8.69
CA THR A 119 -1.80 10.68 9.46
C THR A 119 -3.09 10.67 8.66
N HIS A 120 -3.00 10.72 7.33
CA HIS A 120 -4.14 10.73 6.42
C HIS A 120 -3.96 9.63 5.37
N LEU A 121 -4.94 8.74 5.26
CA LEU A 121 -4.95 7.66 4.29
C LEU A 121 -6.24 7.74 3.47
N GLN A 122 -6.12 8.00 2.18
CA GLN A 122 -7.25 8.06 1.25
C GLN A 122 -7.05 7.02 0.15
N LEU A 123 -7.95 6.04 0.10
CA LEU A 123 -7.86 4.87 -0.74
C LEU A 123 -9.11 4.73 -1.60
N GLN A 124 -8.93 4.45 -2.88
CA GLN A 124 -10.02 4.25 -3.83
C GLN A 124 -9.67 3.09 -4.76
N GLN A 125 -10.69 2.43 -5.31
CA GLN A 125 -10.55 1.33 -6.27
C GLN A 125 -9.71 0.15 -5.72
N LEU A 126 -9.85 -0.14 -4.43
CA LEU A 126 -9.16 -1.23 -3.76
C LEU A 126 -9.58 -2.58 -4.33
N SER A 127 -8.59 -3.38 -4.72
CA SER A 127 -8.76 -4.79 -5.04
C SER A 127 -8.82 -5.65 -3.76
N LEU A 128 -9.11 -6.95 -3.91
CA LEU A 128 -9.07 -7.88 -2.78
C LEU A 128 -7.67 -8.00 -2.17
N ASP A 129 -6.63 -7.97 -3.00
CA ASP A 129 -5.23 -8.03 -2.55
C ASP A 129 -4.85 -6.74 -1.79
N ASP A 130 -5.41 -5.59 -2.20
CA ASP A 130 -5.20 -4.33 -1.48
C ASP A 130 -5.89 -4.36 -0.11
N LEU A 131 -7.10 -4.92 0.00
CA LEU A 131 -7.79 -5.08 1.28
C LEU A 131 -7.02 -6.02 2.22
N GLU A 132 -6.48 -7.13 1.71
CA GLU A 132 -5.59 -8.01 2.51
C GLU A 132 -4.36 -7.24 3.02
N CYS A 133 -3.70 -6.47 2.15
CA CYS A 133 -2.59 -5.63 2.56
C CYS A 133 -2.99 -4.57 3.58
N LEU A 134 -4.17 -3.97 3.43
CA LEU A 134 -4.68 -2.94 4.33
C LEU A 134 -4.90 -3.51 5.72
N HIS A 135 -5.53 -4.69 5.83
CA HIS A 135 -5.79 -5.33 7.12
C HIS A 135 -4.49 -5.56 7.91
N ASP A 136 -3.48 -6.09 7.24
CA ASP A 136 -2.17 -6.34 7.85
C ASP A 136 -1.41 -5.04 8.14
N ALA A 137 -1.64 -3.97 7.37
CA ALA A 137 -0.95 -2.69 7.55
C ALA A 137 -1.59 -1.80 8.63
N LEU A 138 -2.92 -1.82 8.79
CA LEU A 138 -3.70 -0.95 9.69
C LEU A 138 -3.13 -0.89 11.12
N PRO A 139 -2.79 -2.01 11.79
CA PRO A 139 -2.24 -1.99 13.15
C PRO A 139 -0.92 -1.22 13.30
N HIS A 140 -0.21 -0.96 12.20
CA HIS A 140 1.07 -0.28 12.22
C HIS A 140 0.97 1.25 12.06
N TYR A 141 -0.20 1.78 11.72
CA TYR A 141 -0.41 3.22 11.57
C TYR A 141 -0.66 3.91 12.92
N SER A 142 0.40 4.06 13.71
CA SER A 142 0.31 4.62 15.06
C SER A 142 -0.15 6.09 15.12
N LYS A 143 -0.09 6.82 14.00
CA LYS A 143 -0.48 8.23 13.89
C LYS A 143 -1.67 8.48 12.99
N LEU A 144 -2.39 7.45 12.55
CA LEU A 144 -3.55 7.64 11.69
C LEU A 144 -4.59 8.51 12.40
N GLU A 145 -5.05 9.53 11.70
CA GLU A 145 -6.10 10.46 12.13
C GLU A 145 -7.31 10.36 11.19
N TYR A 146 -7.06 10.27 9.89
CA TYR A 146 -8.10 10.23 8.85
C TYR A 146 -7.95 9.01 7.94
N LEU A 147 -9.05 8.28 7.75
CA LEU A 147 -9.12 7.13 6.86
C LEU A 147 -10.35 7.23 5.95
N VAL A 148 -10.10 7.37 4.64
CA VAL A 148 -11.15 7.51 3.63
C VAL A 148 -11.05 6.35 2.65
N VAL A 149 -12.09 5.51 2.60
CA VAL A 149 -12.17 4.34 1.70
C VAL A 149 -13.48 4.35 0.89
N ASN A 150 -14.01 5.54 0.59
CA ASN A 150 -15.29 5.71 -0.08
C ASN A 150 -15.35 4.98 -1.44
N GLY A 151 -16.49 4.36 -1.73
CA GLY A 151 -16.78 3.70 -3.01
C GLY A 151 -16.07 2.35 -3.20
N ASN A 152 -15.31 1.86 -2.22
CA ASN A 152 -14.74 0.53 -2.26
C ASN A 152 -15.78 -0.51 -1.84
N ALA A 153 -15.83 -1.65 -2.51
CA ALA A 153 -16.73 -2.74 -2.10
C ALA A 153 -16.15 -3.41 -0.84
N LEU A 154 -16.73 -3.11 0.32
CA LEU A 154 -16.30 -3.64 1.61
C LEU A 154 -17.23 -4.76 2.09
N LYS A 155 -16.68 -5.64 2.92
CA LYS A 155 -17.39 -6.63 3.73
C LYS A 155 -17.29 -6.23 5.21
N GLY A 156 -18.11 -6.84 6.06
CA GLY A 156 -18.12 -6.55 7.49
C GLY A 156 -16.76 -6.65 8.18
N GLN A 157 -15.93 -7.63 7.81
CA GLN A 157 -14.56 -7.75 8.34
C GLN A 157 -13.68 -6.53 7.98
N ASP A 158 -13.87 -5.95 6.80
CA ASP A 158 -13.10 -4.81 6.34
C ASP A 158 -13.56 -3.57 7.10
N ALA A 159 -14.87 -3.40 7.25
CA ALA A 159 -15.46 -2.31 8.02
C ALA A 159 -15.05 -2.35 9.51
N VAL A 160 -15.02 -3.54 10.11
CA VAL A 160 -14.50 -3.76 11.48
C VAL A 160 -13.04 -3.36 11.59
N ALA A 161 -12.20 -3.76 10.62
CA ALA A 161 -10.79 -3.35 10.59
C ALA A 161 -10.64 -1.82 10.48
N MET A 162 -11.46 -1.15 9.67
CA MET A 162 -11.44 0.32 9.57
C MET A 162 -11.80 0.98 10.90
N VAL A 163 -12.93 0.63 11.53
CA VAL A 163 -13.38 1.29 12.77
C VAL A 163 -12.48 1.03 13.98
N THR A 164 -11.64 -0.01 13.91
CA THR A 164 -10.64 -0.35 14.93
C THR A 164 -9.21 0.07 14.57
N SER A 165 -9.03 0.80 13.46
CA SER A 165 -7.72 1.26 12.98
C SER A 165 -7.00 2.24 13.91
N GLY A 166 -7.72 2.85 14.85
CA GLY A 166 -7.22 3.93 15.70
C GLY A 166 -7.29 5.33 15.06
N ALA A 167 -7.88 5.46 13.87
CA ALA A 167 -8.21 6.75 13.25
C ALA A 167 -9.31 7.49 14.04
N ALA A 168 -9.29 8.82 13.98
CA ALA A 168 -10.28 9.68 14.64
C ALA A 168 -11.46 10.02 13.72
N ASP A 169 -11.23 10.04 12.41
CA ASP A 169 -12.24 10.28 11.37
C ASP A 169 -12.16 9.19 10.29
N ILE A 170 -13.28 8.51 10.06
CA ILE A 170 -13.40 7.44 9.08
C ILE A 170 -14.56 7.71 8.13
N GLN A 171 -14.29 7.58 6.84
CA GLN A 171 -15.30 7.63 5.78
C GLN A 171 -15.32 6.29 5.01
N MET A 172 -16.46 5.61 5.09
CA MET A 172 -16.79 4.41 4.33
C MET A 172 -18.10 4.63 3.57
N GLU A 173 -18.18 5.73 2.82
CA GLU A 173 -19.37 6.09 2.06
C GLU A 173 -19.52 5.23 0.80
N SER A 174 -20.76 4.83 0.48
CA SER A 174 -21.08 4.01 -0.70
C SER A 174 -20.25 2.72 -0.80
N CYS A 175 -19.95 2.09 0.33
CA CYS A 175 -19.10 0.90 0.42
C CYS A 175 -19.86 -0.43 0.33
N SER A 176 -21.13 -0.41 -0.08
CA SER A 176 -21.96 -1.61 -0.27
C SER A 176 -22.31 -2.41 0.99
N LEU A 177 -22.05 -1.86 2.19
CA LEU A 177 -22.32 -2.48 3.50
C LEU A 177 -23.82 -2.67 3.76
N GLN A 178 -24.17 -3.72 4.49
CA GLN A 178 -25.55 -4.16 4.78
C GLN A 178 -25.77 -4.32 6.30
N ASP A 179 -26.97 -4.73 6.72
CA ASP A 179 -27.34 -4.79 8.13
C ASP A 179 -26.44 -5.72 8.97
N GLU A 180 -26.01 -6.84 8.40
CA GLU A 180 -25.10 -7.78 9.09
C GLU A 180 -23.73 -7.14 9.36
N ASP A 181 -23.28 -6.26 8.47
CA ASP A 181 -22.03 -5.51 8.66
C ASP A 181 -22.19 -4.42 9.72
N ALA A 182 -23.39 -3.81 9.83
CA ALA A 182 -23.70 -2.83 10.86
C ALA A 182 -23.67 -3.44 12.26
N ASP A 183 -24.18 -4.66 12.44
CA ASP A 183 -24.13 -5.39 13.71
C ASP A 183 -22.67 -5.69 14.12
N ALA A 184 -21.86 -6.19 13.19
CA ALA A 184 -20.44 -6.47 13.44
C ALA A 184 -19.64 -5.18 13.77
N MET A 185 -19.89 -4.10 13.04
CA MET A 185 -19.32 -2.79 13.35
C MET A 185 -19.78 -2.28 14.72
N ALA A 186 -21.06 -2.45 15.07
CA ALA A 186 -21.59 -1.99 16.35
C ALA A 186 -20.88 -2.67 17.53
N GLU A 187 -20.59 -3.97 17.44
CA GLU A 187 -19.79 -4.67 18.44
C GLU A 187 -18.36 -4.12 18.50
N ALA A 188 -17.70 -3.97 17.35
CA ALA A 188 -16.33 -3.44 17.27
C ALA A 188 -16.20 -2.01 17.81
N LEU A 189 -17.19 -1.16 17.54
CA LEU A 189 -17.27 0.23 18.03
C LEU A 189 -17.41 0.31 19.55
N MET A 190 -17.83 -0.75 20.24
CA MET A 190 -17.89 -0.77 21.70
C MET A 190 -16.58 -1.26 22.34
N SER A 191 -15.61 -1.70 21.54
CA SER A 191 -14.28 -2.09 22.02
C SER A 191 -13.36 -0.89 22.21
N SER A 192 -12.37 -1.04 23.08
CA SER A 192 -11.38 0.02 23.33
C SER A 192 -10.49 0.33 22.12
N ALA A 193 -10.44 -0.55 21.11
CA ALA A 193 -9.73 -0.30 19.86
C ALA A 193 -10.36 0.86 19.05
N ALA A 194 -11.65 1.13 19.25
CA ALA A 194 -12.38 2.19 18.56
C ALA A 194 -12.54 3.48 19.40
N ASP A 195 -11.91 3.58 20.59
CA ASP A 195 -12.11 4.70 21.52
C ASP A 195 -11.67 6.06 20.96
N ARG A 196 -10.68 6.05 20.06
CA ARG A 196 -10.17 7.25 19.38
C ARG A 196 -11.10 7.78 18.29
N LEU A 197 -12.06 6.98 17.82
CA LEU A 197 -12.96 7.37 16.75
C LEU A 197 -13.97 8.41 17.23
N GLU A 198 -14.02 9.55 16.55
CA GLU A 198 -14.90 10.68 16.84
C GLU A 198 -15.93 10.89 15.73
N HIS A 199 -15.55 10.60 14.48
CA HIS A 199 -16.36 10.80 13.30
C HIS A 199 -16.39 9.54 12.43
N LEU A 200 -17.59 9.08 12.09
CA LEU A 200 -17.80 7.96 11.20
C LEU A 200 -18.88 8.31 10.18
N SER A 201 -18.53 8.36 8.89
CA SER A 201 -19.51 8.45 7.82
C SER A 201 -19.68 7.12 7.10
N LEU A 202 -20.94 6.69 7.00
CA LEU A 202 -21.40 5.50 6.33
C LEU A 202 -22.48 5.82 5.29
N THR A 203 -22.56 7.08 4.85
CA THR A 203 -23.61 7.54 3.94
C THR A 203 -23.61 6.74 2.63
N GLY A 204 -24.80 6.41 2.14
CA GLY A 204 -24.96 5.70 0.87
C GLY A 204 -24.62 4.21 0.91
N ASN A 205 -24.50 3.62 2.11
CA ASN A 205 -24.55 2.16 2.28
C ASN A 205 -26.00 1.65 2.25
N ARG A 206 -26.18 0.33 2.36
CA ARG A 206 -27.47 -0.37 2.18
C ARG A 206 -28.05 -0.86 3.50
N PHE A 207 -28.03 -0.02 4.53
CA PHE A 207 -28.67 -0.33 5.80
C PHE A 207 -30.18 -0.15 5.71
N SER A 208 -30.92 -1.10 6.25
CA SER A 208 -32.34 -0.94 6.55
C SER A 208 -32.52 -0.32 7.93
N ASP A 209 -33.76 -0.27 8.41
CA ASP A 209 -34.06 0.15 9.79
C ASP A 209 -33.34 -0.73 10.85
N ILE A 210 -33.04 -1.99 10.52
CA ILE A 210 -32.36 -2.93 11.41
C ILE A 210 -30.91 -2.48 11.66
N GLY A 211 -30.09 -2.36 10.62
CA GLY A 211 -28.70 -1.91 10.75
C GLY A 211 -28.61 -0.48 11.29
N THR A 212 -29.55 0.39 10.89
CA THR A 212 -29.64 1.76 11.40
C THR A 212 -29.96 1.79 12.91
N ALA A 213 -30.79 0.87 13.42
CA ALA A 213 -31.07 0.74 14.85
C ALA A 213 -29.86 0.24 15.64
N ALA A 214 -29.10 -0.71 15.10
CA ALA A 214 -27.87 -1.20 15.71
C ALA A 214 -26.85 -0.07 15.92
N LEU A 215 -26.61 0.75 14.89
CA LEU A 215 -25.68 1.88 14.95
C LEU A 215 -26.20 3.01 15.85
N ARG A 216 -27.52 3.27 15.89
CA ARG A 216 -28.10 4.23 16.84
C ARG A 216 -27.86 3.85 18.29
N LYS A 217 -27.95 2.57 18.64
CA LYS A 217 -27.63 2.08 19.99
C LYS A 217 -26.18 2.40 20.37
N VAL A 218 -25.24 2.33 19.43
CA VAL A 218 -23.86 2.77 19.65
C VAL A 218 -23.81 4.27 19.93
N MET A 219 -24.53 5.10 19.17
CA MET A 219 -24.57 6.56 19.39
C MET A 219 -25.12 6.92 20.78
N GLU A 220 -26.10 6.18 21.29
CA GLU A 220 -26.64 6.36 22.64
C GLU A 220 -25.62 6.01 23.73
N GLN A 221 -24.80 4.99 23.50
CA GLN A 221 -23.77 4.52 24.44
C GLN A 221 -22.45 5.30 24.33
N ARG A 222 -22.17 5.87 23.15
CA ARG A 222 -20.99 6.69 22.82
C ARG A 222 -21.43 8.05 22.26
N PRO A 223 -22.00 8.95 23.08
CA PRO A 223 -22.55 10.22 22.60
C PRO A 223 -21.51 11.17 21.99
N GLN A 224 -20.21 10.94 22.24
CA GLN A 224 -19.11 11.65 21.62
C GLN A 224 -18.83 11.22 20.18
N LEU A 225 -19.17 9.97 19.81
CA LEU A 225 -18.98 9.44 18.46
C LEU A 225 -20.14 9.88 17.56
N LYS A 226 -19.81 10.64 16.51
CA LYS A 226 -20.79 11.12 15.54
C LYS A 226 -20.82 10.18 14.34
N ILE A 227 -21.87 9.36 14.28
CA ILE A 227 -22.13 8.48 13.14
C ILE A 227 -23.11 9.15 12.17
N ARG A 228 -22.74 9.23 10.90
CA ARG A 228 -23.60 9.71 9.81
C ARG A 228 -23.96 8.52 8.91
N LEU A 229 -25.25 8.26 8.76
CA LEU A 229 -25.81 7.15 7.96
C LEU A 229 -26.30 7.63 6.59
#